data_AF-A0A969HRF1-F1
#
_entry.id   AF-A0A969HRF1-F1
#
_cell.length_a   1.000
_cell.length_b   1.000
_cell.length_c   1.000
_cell.angle_alpha   90.00
_cell.angle_beta   90.00
_cell.angle_gamma   90.00
#
_symmetry.space_group_name_H-M   'P 1'
#
loop_
_entity.id
_entity.type
_entity.pdbx_description
1 polymer ?
#
loop_
_entity_poly.entity_id
_entity_poly.type
_entity_poly.pdbx_seq_one_letter_code
_entity_poly.pdbx_strand_id
1 'polypeptide(L)'
;MRNSLNEIREAEQFMLGKMSPGDQLLYQARTLTHPGLRQRLRLLKRVYRWSGLYHRQQLKQDICQLEQRMFSHPDYQSFQNQIQTIFK
;
A
#
# COMPACT_ATOMS: atom_id res chain seq x y z
N MET A 1 4.15 10.59 27.81
CA MET A 1 3.38 9.96 26.71
C MET A 1 4.30 9.62 25.55
N ARG A 2 4.91 8.43 25.58
CA ARG A 2 5.84 7.90 24.56
C ARG A 2 5.43 6.50 24.10
N ASN A 3 4.31 5.97 24.63
CA ASN A 3 3.88 4.58 24.45
C ASN A 3 3.02 4.37 23.20
N SER A 4 2.16 5.31 22.80
CA SER A 4 1.26 5.05 21.65
C SER A 4 1.99 5.00 20.31
N LEU A 5 3.03 5.82 20.11
CA LEU A 5 3.85 5.77 18.89
C LEU A 5 4.64 4.46 18.79
N ASN A 6 5.14 3.95 19.91
CA ASN A 6 5.81 2.66 19.96
C ASN A 6 4.84 1.51 19.66
N GLU A 7 3.62 1.56 20.20
CA GLU A 7 2.57 0.57 19.93
C GLU A 7 2.13 0.57 18.46
N ILE A 8 2.04 1.75 17.82
CA ILE A 8 1.75 1.87 16.38
C ILE A 8 2.90 1.26 15.57
N ARG A 9 4.14 1.63 15.89
CA ARG A 9 5.33 1.10 15.21
C ARG A 9 5.43 -0.43 15.33
N GLU A 10 5.14 -0.97 16.51
CA GLU A 10 5.13 -2.41 16.77
C GLU A 10 4.02 -3.09 15.93
N ALA A 11 2.81 -2.51 15.87
CA ALA A 11 1.73 -3.01 15.02
C ALA A 11 2.05 -2.96 13.53
N GLU A 12 2.75 -1.92 13.05
CA GLU A 12 3.21 -1.79 11.67
C GLU A 12 4.30 -2.80 11.34
N GLN A 13 5.28 -2.99 12.21
CA GLN A 13 6.32 -4.01 12.04
C GLN A 13 5.71 -5.42 11.96
N PHE A 14 4.70 -5.70 12.79
CA PHE A 14 3.93 -6.93 12.72
C PHE A 14 3.18 -7.08 11.37
N MET A 15 2.47 -6.04 10.93
CA MET A 15 1.71 -6.06 9.68
C MET A 15 2.59 -6.21 8.44
N LEU A 16 3.76 -5.57 8.43
CA LEU A 16 4.69 -5.56 7.31
C LEU A 16 5.66 -6.75 7.33
N GLY A 17 5.52 -7.68 8.28
CA GLY A 17 6.38 -8.86 8.38
C GLY A 17 7.85 -8.53 8.71
N LYS A 18 8.09 -7.41 9.42
CA LYS A 18 9.44 -6.94 9.78
C LYS A 18 9.89 -7.40 11.17
N MET A 19 9.06 -8.15 11.88
CA MET A 19 9.38 -8.73 13.19
C MET A 19 10.19 -10.00 13.05
N SER A 20 10.98 -10.33 14.08
CA SER A 20 11.54 -11.67 14.20
C SER A 20 10.40 -12.71 14.39
N PRO A 21 10.60 -13.98 14.03
CA PRO A 21 9.58 -15.02 14.21
C PRO A 21 9.08 -15.14 15.66
N GLY A 22 9.98 -14.98 16.64
CA GLY A 22 9.63 -15.02 18.07
C GLY A 22 8.74 -13.84 18.49
N ASP A 23 9.10 -12.63 18.06
CA ASP A 23 8.31 -11.43 18.34
C ASP A 23 6.93 -11.50 17.66
N GLN A 24 6.87 -12.07 16.46
CA GLN A 24 5.63 -12.25 15.72
C GLN A 24 4.66 -13.19 16.47
N LEU A 25 5.16 -14.31 17.01
CA LEU A 25 4.38 -15.24 17.82
C LEU A 25 3.90 -14.60 19.12
N LEU A 26 4.80 -13.87 19.81
CA LEU A 26 4.45 -13.15 21.04
C LEU A 26 3.36 -12.10 20.76
N TYR A 27 3.49 -11.34 19.68
CA TYR A 27 2.50 -10.34 19.29
C TYR A 27 1.15 -10.97 18.94
N GLN A 28 1.15 -12.11 18.24
CA GLN A 28 -0.09 -12.88 17.98
C GLN A 28 -0.77 -13.30 19.29
N ALA A 29 -0.03 -13.89 20.23
CA ALA A 29 -0.58 -14.26 21.54
C ALA A 29 -1.14 -13.06 22.31
N ARG A 30 -0.47 -11.91 22.27
CA ARG A 30 -0.96 -10.65 22.86
C ARG A 30 -2.26 -10.18 22.23
N THR A 31 -2.43 -10.32 20.91
CA THR A 31 -3.69 -9.93 20.24
C THR A 31 -4.88 -10.83 20.59
N LEU A 32 -4.65 -12.06 21.02
CA LEU A 32 -5.70 -12.97 21.49
C LEU A 32 -6.19 -12.61 22.90
N THR A 33 -5.26 -12.21 23.76
CA THR A 33 -5.53 -11.89 25.18
C THR A 33 -5.96 -10.44 25.40
N HIS A 34 -5.57 -9.51 24.52
CA HIS A 34 -5.84 -8.08 24.67
C HIS A 34 -6.77 -7.55 23.56
N PRO A 35 -8.10 -7.47 23.80
CA PRO A 35 -9.06 -7.07 22.76
C PRO A 35 -8.83 -5.66 22.22
N GLY A 36 -8.33 -4.74 23.05
CA GLY A 36 -7.96 -3.38 22.62
C GLY A 36 -6.84 -3.37 21.58
N LEU A 37 -5.82 -4.22 21.74
CA LEU A 37 -4.73 -4.37 20.77
C LEU A 37 -5.26 -4.93 19.45
N ARG A 38 -6.13 -5.93 19.51
CA ARG A 38 -6.80 -6.50 18.33
C ARG A 38 -7.64 -5.46 17.58
N GLN A 39 -8.35 -4.59 18.29
CA GLN A 39 -9.13 -3.52 17.66
C GLN A 39 -8.23 -2.50 16.95
N ARG A 40 -7.15 -2.06 17.60
CA ARG A 40 -6.17 -1.14 17.01
C ARG A 40 -5.53 -1.73 15.75
N LEU A 41 -5.12 -3.00 15.79
CA LEU A 41 -4.57 -3.69 14.62
C LEU A 41 -5.58 -3.77 13.46
N ARG A 42 -6.87 -4.02 13.75
CA ARG A 42 -7.93 -4.01 12.73
C ARG A 42 -8.10 -2.64 12.08
N LEU A 43 -8.08 -1.57 12.88
CA LEU A 43 -8.19 -0.20 12.38
C LEU A 43 -6.97 0.18 11.53
N LEU A 44 -5.76 -0.16 11.98
CA LEU A 44 -4.54 0.08 11.24
C LEU A 44 -4.55 -0.65 9.88
N LYS A 45 -4.95 -1.92 9.85
CA LYS A 45 -5.15 -2.68 8.61
C LYS A 45 -6.14 -2.01 7.66
N ARG A 46 -7.23 -1.45 8.20
CA ARG A 46 -8.21 -0.71 7.40
C ARG A 46 -7.59 0.56 6.85
N VAL A 47 -6.94 1.40 7.66
CA VAL A 47 -6.29 2.64 7.19
C VAL A 47 -5.29 2.36 6.06
N TYR A 48 -4.40 1.38 6.24
CA TYR A 48 -3.43 0.99 5.20
C TYR A 48 -4.09 0.49 3.91
N ARG A 49 -5.20 -0.25 4.01
CA ARG A 49 -5.95 -0.68 2.83
C ARG A 49 -6.52 0.53 2.09
N TRP A 50 -7.09 1.49 2.81
CA TRP A 50 -7.70 2.67 2.20
C TRP A 50 -6.66 3.60 1.59
N SER A 51 -5.53 3.81 2.27
CA SER A 51 -4.42 4.60 1.73
C SER A 51 -3.81 3.97 0.48
N GLY A 52 -3.67 2.63 0.46
CA GLY A 52 -3.21 1.89 -0.71
C GLY A 52 -4.18 1.95 -1.88
N LEU A 53 -5.49 1.82 -1.63
CA LEU A 53 -6.53 1.97 -2.66
C LEU A 53 -6.55 3.39 -3.24
N TYR A 54 -6.43 4.40 -2.39
CA TYR A 54 -6.35 5.81 -2.81
C TYR A 54 -5.10 6.06 -3.66
N HIS A 55 -3.93 5.62 -3.22
CA HIS A 55 -2.69 5.74 -4.00
C HIS A 55 -2.81 5.03 -5.35
N ARG A 56 -3.43 3.84 -5.40
CA ARG A 56 -3.67 3.12 -6.65
C ARG A 56 -4.60 3.89 -7.58
N GLN A 57 -5.63 4.53 -7.05
CA GLN A 57 -6.54 5.35 -7.84
C GLN A 57 -5.82 6.58 -8.41
N GLN A 58 -5.01 7.27 -7.60
CA GLN A 58 -4.21 8.41 -8.03
C GLN A 58 -3.19 7.99 -9.10
N LEU A 59 -2.43 6.92 -8.86
CA LEU A 59 -1.47 6.39 -9.84
C LEU A 59 -2.16 6.02 -11.17
N LYS A 60 -3.35 5.42 -11.09
CA LYS A 60 -4.14 5.13 -12.30
C LYS A 60 -4.52 6.40 -13.05
N GLN A 61 -4.95 7.45 -12.35
CA GLN A 61 -5.28 8.74 -12.96
C GLN A 61 -4.05 9.36 -13.63
N ASP A 62 -2.90 9.33 -12.96
CA ASP A 62 -1.64 9.86 -13.49
C ASP A 62 -1.21 9.12 -14.76
N ILE A 63 -1.30 7.79 -14.76
CA ILE A 63 -1.02 6.95 -15.94
C ILE A 63 -1.99 7.29 -17.08
N CYS A 64 -3.30 7.38 -16.82
CA CYS A 64 -4.27 7.71 -17.85
C CYS A 64 -4.06 9.12 -18.44
N GLN A 65 -3.69 10.10 -17.62
CA GLN A 65 -3.37 11.45 -18.11
C GLN A 65 -2.11 11.44 -18.98
N LEU A 66 -1.09 10.68 -18.57
CA LEU A 66 0.16 10.53 -19.32
C LEU A 66 -0.07 9.81 -20.64
N GLU A 67 -0.88 8.74 -20.63
CA GLU A 67 -1.34 8.05 -21.85
C GLU A 67 -2.06 9.02 -22.78
N GLN A 68 -3.05 9.78 -22.30
CA GLN A 68 -3.77 10.75 -23.12
C GLN A 68 -2.83 11.78 -23.77
N ARG A 69 -1.83 12.28 -23.04
CA ARG A 69 -0.84 13.22 -23.58
C ARG A 69 0.05 12.57 -24.64
N MET A 70 0.56 11.37 -24.37
CA MET A 70 1.46 10.67 -25.29
C MET A 70 0.75 10.08 -26.52
N PHE A 71 -0.53 9.73 -26.41
CA PHE A 71 -1.31 9.19 -27.52
C PHE A 71 -2.06 10.25 -28.34
N SER A 72 -2.16 11.49 -27.86
CA SER A 72 -2.82 12.59 -28.59
C SER A 72 -1.85 13.59 -29.24
N HIS A 73 -0.63 13.73 -28.72
CA HIS A 73 0.32 14.71 -29.29
C HIS A 73 1.07 14.13 -30.50
N PRO A 74 1.19 14.87 -31.62
CA PRO A 74 1.86 14.40 -32.83
C PRO A 74 3.34 14.05 -32.61
N ASP A 75 4.02 14.69 -31.65
CA ASP A 75 5.44 14.47 -31.33
C ASP A 75 5.74 13.06 -30.79
N TYR A 76 4.72 12.33 -30.33
CA TYR A 76 4.88 10.98 -29.75
C TYR A 76 4.43 9.86 -30.70
N GLN A 77 4.18 10.14 -31.99
CA GLN A 77 3.75 9.13 -32.97
C GLN A 77 4.69 7.91 -33.09
N SER A 78 6.00 8.12 -32.99
CA SER A 78 6.98 7.02 -33.03
C SER A 78 6.79 6.03 -31.88
N PHE A 79 6.52 6.53 -30.69
CA PHE A 79 6.22 5.74 -29.49
C PHE A 79 4.88 5.01 -29.61
N GLN A 80 3.85 5.69 -30.13
CA GLN A 80 2.54 5.06 -30.38
C GLN A 80 2.65 3.87 -31.34
N ASN A 81 3.39 4.04 -32.44
CA ASN A 81 3.60 3.00 -33.44
C ASN A 81 4.37 1.79 -32.87
N GLN A 82 5.40 2.04 -32.06
CA GLN A 82 6.16 0.99 -31.38
C GLN A 82 5.28 0.16 -30.44
N ILE A 83 4.43 0.81 -29.65
CA ILE A 83 3.50 0.10 -28.76
C ILE A 83 2.49 -0.72 -29.57
N GLN A 84 1.90 -0.16 -30.62
CA GLN A 84 0.95 -0.88 -31.46
C GLN A 84 1.56 -2.12 -32.11
N THR A 85 2.85 -2.11 -32.46
CA THR A 85 3.55 -3.30 -32.97
C THR A 85 3.77 -4.41 -31.93
N ILE A 86 3.76 -4.11 -30.62
CA ILE A 86 3.87 -5.14 -29.57
C ILE A 86 2.58 -5.97 -29.46
N PHE A 87 1.44 -5.37 -29.81
CA PHE A 87 0.12 -5.99 -29.71
C PHE A 87 -0.42 -6.52 -31.06
N LYS A 88 0.41 -6.50 -32.12
CA LYS A 88 0.14 -7.17 -33.40
C LYS A 88 0.67 -8.60 -33.38
#